data_AF-A0A1E3RY95-F1
#
_entry.id   AF-A0A1E3RY95-F1
#
_cell.length_a   1.000
_cell.length_b   1.000
_cell.length_c   1.000
_cell.angle_alpha   90.00
_cell.angle_beta   90.00
_cell.angle_gamma   90.00
#
_symmetry.space_group_name_H-M   'P 1'
#
loop_
_entity.id
_entity.type
_entity.pdbx_description
1 polymer ?
#
loop_
_entity_poly.entity_id
_entity_poly.type
_entity_poly.pdbx_seq_one_letter_code
_entity_poly.pdbx_strand_id
1 'polypeptide(L)'
;MPSVSSKDRMYIPVAMYGRDVIVNNSVFFVSPADLVTFAFLQSKLFTNWVSVVSSRMKSDFQISVGSVYNTFPFLAVDATQRELLTDKATAILTEREKHPSLSLAQMYDPDAMPRRLRELHAELDIALLRMYGLTPEVNDYEISAALFERYAALVSDSTSTRYDAGFDSAEAVDQRKSPRR
;
A
#
# COMPACT_ATOMS: atom_id res chain seq x y z
N MET A 1 -2.08 4.90 -9.14
CA MET A 1 -3.01 4.95 -7.99
C MET A 1 -3.65 6.32 -7.94
N PRO A 2 -4.99 6.44 -7.91
CA PRO A 2 -5.66 7.74 -7.82
C PRO A 2 -5.29 8.46 -6.52
N SER A 3 -5.20 9.80 -6.53
CA SER A 3 -4.97 10.59 -5.32
C SER A 3 -6.24 10.73 -4.46
N VAL A 4 -7.42 10.61 -5.09
CA VAL A 4 -8.72 10.60 -4.42
C VAL A 4 -9.50 9.36 -4.87
N SER A 5 -10.05 8.60 -3.92
CA SER A 5 -10.92 7.47 -4.21
C SER A 5 -12.12 7.47 -3.27
N SER A 6 -13.28 7.07 -3.80
CA SER A 6 -14.48 6.87 -2.99
C SER A 6 -14.19 5.91 -1.85
N LYS A 7 -14.72 6.26 -0.66
CA LYS A 7 -14.62 5.43 0.54
C LYS A 7 -15.43 4.13 0.47
N ASP A 8 -16.39 4.04 -0.46
CA ASP A 8 -17.33 2.92 -0.54
C ASP A 8 -16.75 1.74 -1.33
N ARG A 9 -15.65 1.97 -2.09
CA ARG A 9 -14.96 0.91 -2.83
C ARG A 9 -14.24 -0.04 -1.88
N MET A 10 -14.45 -1.34 -2.08
CA MET A 10 -13.73 -2.40 -1.34
C MET A 10 -12.22 -2.38 -1.59
N TYR A 11 -11.80 -1.94 -2.78
CA TYR A 11 -10.41 -1.84 -3.18
C TYR A 11 -10.15 -0.52 -3.90
N ILE A 12 -8.98 0.08 -3.66
CA ILE A 12 -8.55 1.27 -4.39
C ILE A 12 -8.14 0.84 -5.81
N PRO A 13 -8.77 1.36 -6.87
CA PRO A 13 -8.47 0.93 -8.23
C PRO A 13 -7.09 1.44 -8.66
N VAL A 14 -6.10 0.55 -8.72
CA VAL A 14 -4.75 0.81 -9.27
C VAL A 14 -4.62 0.09 -10.59
N ALA A 15 -3.99 0.76 -11.57
CA ALA A 15 -3.68 0.22 -12.88
C ALA A 15 -2.17 0.18 -13.08
N MET A 16 -1.72 -0.77 -13.91
CA MET A 16 -0.35 -0.84 -14.41
C MET A 16 -0.32 -0.24 -15.82
N TYR A 17 0.69 0.60 -16.08
CA TYR A 17 0.89 1.26 -17.36
C TYR A 17 2.35 1.15 -17.78
N GLY A 18 2.57 1.21 -19.10
CA GLY A 18 3.91 1.31 -19.69
C GLY A 18 4.56 2.67 -19.44
N ARG A 19 5.86 2.77 -19.75
CA ARG A 19 6.67 3.99 -19.56
C ARG A 19 6.24 5.15 -20.47
N ASP A 20 5.45 4.87 -21.48
CA ASP A 20 4.91 5.79 -22.48
C ASP A 20 3.68 6.57 -22.00
N VAL A 21 3.08 6.17 -20.88
CA VAL A 21 1.89 6.82 -20.34
C VAL A 21 2.27 8.00 -19.44
N ILE A 22 1.85 9.20 -19.84
CA ILE A 22 2.00 10.42 -19.04
C ILE A 22 0.80 10.55 -18.10
N VAL A 23 1.09 10.65 -16.81
CA VAL A 23 0.08 10.82 -15.76
C VAL A 23 -0.01 12.27 -15.30
N ASN A 24 -1.20 12.71 -14.89
CA ASN A 24 -1.40 14.04 -14.30
C ASN A 24 -1.11 14.04 -12.78
N ASN A 25 -1.20 15.21 -12.16
CA ASN A 25 -0.97 15.39 -10.72
C ASN A 25 -2.05 14.77 -9.81
N SER A 26 -3.16 14.29 -10.37
CA SER A 26 -4.25 13.64 -9.63
C SER A 26 -4.05 12.14 -9.45
N VAL A 27 -2.91 11.60 -9.88
CA VAL A 27 -2.55 10.20 -9.66
C VAL A 27 -1.11 10.08 -9.22
N PHE A 28 -0.84 9.12 -8.35
CA PHE A 28 0.50 8.70 -7.99
C PHE A 28 0.89 7.46 -8.79
N PHE A 29 2.18 7.32 -9.06
CA PHE A 29 2.75 6.14 -9.68
C PHE A 29 3.92 5.63 -8.85
N VAL A 30 4.18 4.32 -8.94
CA VAL A 30 5.34 3.67 -8.33
C VAL A 30 6.20 3.18 -9.50
N SER A 31 7.50 3.48 -9.48
CA SER A 31 8.42 3.06 -10.54
C SER A 31 9.81 2.75 -9.95
N PRO A 32 10.37 1.55 -10.19
CA PRO A 32 9.71 0.41 -10.83
C PRO A 32 8.60 -0.16 -9.93
N ALA A 33 7.48 -0.59 -10.52
CA ALA A 33 6.46 -1.36 -9.81
C ALA A 33 6.43 -2.78 -10.35
N ASP A 34 6.59 -3.76 -9.46
CA ASP A 34 6.42 -5.17 -9.79
C ASP A 34 4.98 -5.63 -9.48
N LEU A 35 4.65 -6.84 -9.93
CA LEU A 35 3.33 -7.44 -9.70
C LEU A 35 3.06 -7.71 -8.21
N VAL A 36 4.10 -7.90 -7.40
CA VAL A 36 3.96 -8.03 -5.95
C VAL A 36 3.51 -6.72 -5.31
N THR A 37 4.13 -5.59 -5.67
CA THR A 37 3.70 -4.27 -5.21
C THR A 37 2.25 -4.02 -5.62
N PHE A 38 1.90 -4.35 -6.87
CA PHE A 38 0.52 -4.27 -7.33
C PHE A 38 -0.42 -5.13 -6.47
N ALA A 39 -0.05 -6.37 -6.13
CA ALA A 39 -0.82 -7.26 -5.28
C ALA A 39 -1.11 -6.63 -3.89
N PHE A 40 -0.10 -6.06 -3.24
CA PHE A 40 -0.32 -5.34 -1.98
C PHE A 40 -1.29 -4.15 -2.16
N LEU A 41 -1.08 -3.32 -3.18
CA LEU A 41 -1.93 -2.14 -3.43
C LEU A 41 -3.37 -2.50 -3.85
N GLN A 42 -3.60 -3.73 -4.32
CA GLN A 42 -4.91 -4.27 -4.67
C GLN A 42 -5.56 -5.11 -3.57
N SER A 43 -5.04 -5.05 -2.35
CA SER A 43 -5.55 -5.82 -1.22
C SER A 43 -6.48 -5.03 -0.31
N LYS A 44 -7.29 -5.77 0.46
CA LYS A 44 -8.08 -5.26 1.58
C LYS A 44 -7.18 -4.67 2.66
N LEU A 45 -5.98 -5.24 2.89
CA LEU A 45 -5.01 -4.70 3.84
C LEU A 45 -4.60 -3.26 3.51
N PHE A 46 -4.25 -3.00 2.25
CA PHE A 46 -3.85 -1.66 1.83
C PHE A 46 -5.04 -0.69 1.87
N THR A 47 -6.23 -1.14 1.46
CA THR A 47 -7.44 -0.31 1.53
C THR A 47 -7.82 0.01 2.99
N ASN A 48 -7.69 -0.96 3.91
CA ASN A 48 -7.89 -0.75 5.34
C ASN A 48 -6.88 0.26 5.90
N TRP A 49 -5.59 0.13 5.57
CA TRP A 49 -4.57 1.10 5.94
C TRP A 49 -4.93 2.51 5.48
N VAL A 50 -5.26 2.66 4.19
CA VAL A 50 -5.69 3.95 3.61
C VAL A 50 -6.88 4.51 4.40
N SER A 51 -7.84 3.67 4.78
CA SER A 51 -9.00 4.13 5.54
C SER A 51 -8.65 4.73 6.89
N VAL A 52 -7.56 4.28 7.52
CA VAL A 52 -7.16 4.77 8.84
C VAL A 52 -6.17 5.94 8.75
N VAL A 53 -5.20 5.89 7.84
CA VAL A 53 -4.08 6.86 7.84
C VAL A 53 -4.18 7.96 6.80
N SER A 54 -5.07 7.85 5.82
CA SER A 54 -5.21 8.88 4.79
C SER A 54 -5.98 10.09 5.30
N SER A 55 -5.65 11.26 4.76
CA SER A 55 -6.51 12.44 4.86
C SER A 55 -7.83 12.23 4.12
N ARG A 56 -8.79 13.15 4.28
CA ARG A 56 -10.11 13.04 3.65
C ARG A 56 -10.43 14.22 2.76
N MET A 57 -10.95 13.94 1.57
CA MET A 57 -11.64 14.93 0.75
C MET A 57 -13.14 14.77 0.97
N LYS A 58 -13.70 15.63 1.81
CA LYS A 58 -15.03 15.40 2.43
C LYS A 58 -15.01 14.06 3.18
N SER A 59 -15.65 13.02 2.64
CA SER A 59 -15.67 11.67 3.23
C SER A 59 -14.77 10.68 2.48
N ASP A 60 -14.35 11.02 1.26
CA ASP A 60 -13.55 10.16 0.41
C ASP A 60 -12.09 10.15 0.84
N PHE A 61 -11.37 9.08 0.49
CA PHE A 61 -9.95 8.97 0.78
C PHE A 61 -9.18 9.99 -0.04
N GLN A 62 -8.33 10.77 0.62
CA GLN A 62 -7.30 11.59 -0.01
C GLN A 62 -5.94 10.99 0.33
N ILE A 63 -5.43 10.22 -0.62
CA ILE A 63 -4.22 9.42 -0.50
C ILE A 63 -3.00 10.33 -0.67
N SER A 64 -1.94 10.06 0.07
CA SER A 64 -0.66 10.73 -0.10
C SER A 64 0.47 9.70 -0.12
N VAL A 65 1.54 9.97 -0.86
CA VAL A 65 2.72 9.07 -0.88
C VAL A 65 3.36 9.03 0.51
N GLY A 66 3.54 10.18 1.14
CA GLY A 66 4.26 10.31 2.42
C GLY A 66 3.55 9.67 3.60
N SER A 67 2.23 9.83 3.72
CA SER A 67 1.48 9.37 4.90
C SER A 67 0.83 8.00 4.73
N VAL A 68 0.69 7.50 3.49
CA VAL A 68 0.00 6.24 3.21
C VAL A 68 0.97 5.20 2.65
N TYR A 69 1.56 5.47 1.48
CA TYR A 69 2.39 4.47 0.80
C TYR A 69 3.70 4.22 1.56
N ASN A 70 4.41 5.29 1.92
CA ASN A 70 5.71 5.19 2.60
C ASN A 70 5.60 4.62 4.02
N THR A 71 4.42 4.68 4.64
CA THR A 71 4.17 4.18 5.98
C THR A 71 3.48 2.82 5.98
N PHE A 72 3.03 2.33 4.83
CA PHE A 72 2.38 1.02 4.76
C PHE A 72 3.38 -0.07 5.18
N PRO A 73 3.04 -0.90 6.17
CA PRO A 73 3.97 -1.87 6.74
C PRO A 73 4.09 -3.12 5.85
N PHE A 74 4.78 -2.98 4.72
CA PHE A 74 5.03 -4.08 3.79
C PHE A 74 5.69 -5.30 4.46
N LEU A 75 5.38 -6.50 3.97
CA LEU A 75 6.08 -7.73 4.32
C LEU A 75 7.28 -7.94 3.41
N ALA A 76 8.37 -8.43 3.98
CA ALA A 76 9.37 -9.13 3.18
C ALA A 76 8.74 -10.43 2.71
N VAL A 77 8.78 -10.68 1.39
CA VAL A 77 8.22 -11.88 0.79
C VAL A 77 9.33 -12.76 0.25
N ASP A 78 9.25 -14.06 0.56
CA ASP A 78 10.16 -15.06 0.00
C ASP A 78 9.84 -15.38 -1.47
N ALA A 79 10.63 -16.26 -2.10
CA ALA A 79 10.46 -16.60 -3.52
C ALA A 79 9.10 -17.25 -3.82
N THR A 80 8.64 -18.16 -2.95
CA THR A 80 7.37 -18.87 -3.10
C THR A 80 6.18 -17.92 -2.94
N GLN A 81 6.25 -17.04 -1.93
CA GLN A 81 5.23 -16.02 -1.69
C GLN A 81 5.20 -15.01 -2.84
N ARG A 82 6.37 -14.63 -3.37
CA ARG A 82 6.49 -13.73 -4.52
C ARG A 82 5.84 -14.31 -5.77
N GLU A 83 6.10 -15.58 -6.07
CA GLU A 83 5.44 -16.29 -7.19
C GLU A 83 3.93 -16.31 -6.99
N LEU A 84 3.46 -16.71 -5.81
CA LEU A 84 2.03 -16.74 -5.47
C LEU A 84 1.34 -15.37 -5.65
N LEU A 85 1.96 -14.29 -5.17
CA LEU A 85 1.41 -12.94 -5.30
C LEU A 85 1.44 -12.45 -6.75
N THR A 86 2.47 -12.83 -7.51
CA THR A 86 2.59 -12.52 -8.93
C THR A 86 1.49 -13.20 -9.73
N ASP A 87 1.19 -14.46 -9.46
CA ASP A 87 0.11 -15.20 -10.12
C ASP A 87 -1.26 -14.59 -9.82
N LYS A 88 -1.50 -14.22 -8.55
CA LYS A 88 -2.76 -13.58 -8.14
C LYS A 88 -2.95 -12.21 -8.75
N ALA A 89 -1.89 -11.39 -8.76
CA ALA A 89 -1.88 -10.11 -9.45
C ALA A 89 -2.18 -10.25 -10.95
N THR A 90 -1.53 -11.22 -11.60
CA THR A 90 -1.74 -11.53 -13.02
C THR A 90 -3.18 -11.96 -13.28
N ALA A 91 -3.75 -12.84 -12.44
CA ALA A 91 -5.13 -13.27 -12.57
C ALA A 91 -6.13 -12.10 -12.48
N ILE A 92 -5.92 -11.16 -11.56
CA ILE A 92 -6.73 -9.93 -11.44
C ILE A 92 -6.63 -9.08 -12.72
N LEU A 93 -5.41 -8.86 -13.23
CA LEU A 93 -5.19 -8.07 -14.44
C LEU A 93 -5.86 -8.73 -15.66
N THR A 94 -5.63 -10.03 -15.86
CA THR A 94 -6.24 -10.83 -16.94
C THR A 94 -7.76 -10.82 -16.84
N GLU A 95 -8.33 -10.87 -15.63
CA GLU A 95 -9.79 -10.79 -15.49
C GLU A 95 -10.32 -9.42 -15.88
N ARG A 96 -9.65 -8.32 -15.52
CA ARG A 96 -10.05 -6.97 -15.96
C ARG A 96 -10.06 -6.83 -17.47
N GLU A 97 -9.11 -7.44 -18.18
CA GLU A 97 -9.03 -7.42 -19.65
C GLU A 97 -10.24 -8.07 -20.34
N LYS A 98 -10.96 -8.97 -19.65
CA LYS A 98 -12.19 -9.59 -20.18
C LYS A 98 -13.40 -8.64 -20.19
N HIS A 99 -13.28 -7.47 -19.58
CA HIS A 99 -14.36 -6.48 -19.48
C HIS A 99 -14.00 -5.15 -20.19
N PRO A 100 -13.65 -5.16 -21.49
CA PRO A 100 -13.15 -3.97 -22.18
C PRO A 100 -14.18 -2.83 -22.32
N SER A 101 -15.47 -3.14 -22.17
CA SER A 101 -16.56 -2.15 -22.19
C SER A 101 -16.75 -1.44 -20.85
N LEU A 102 -16.14 -1.92 -19.77
CA LEU A 102 -16.24 -1.32 -18.45
C LEU A 102 -15.00 -0.46 -18.17
N SER A 103 -15.21 0.74 -17.65
CA SER A 103 -14.13 1.51 -17.05
C SER A 103 -13.65 0.86 -15.75
N LEU A 104 -12.41 1.15 -15.34
CA LEU A 104 -11.89 0.69 -14.06
C LEU A 104 -12.75 1.17 -12.88
N ALA A 105 -13.36 2.36 -12.97
CA ALA A 105 -14.28 2.85 -11.95
C ALA A 105 -15.54 1.98 -11.83
N GLN A 106 -16.10 1.51 -12.96
CA GLN A 106 -17.26 0.63 -12.99
C GLN A 106 -16.92 -0.79 -12.51
N MET A 107 -15.73 -1.32 -12.87
CA MET A 107 -15.29 -2.62 -12.39
C MET A 107 -15.08 -2.68 -10.86
N TYR A 108 -14.83 -1.53 -10.23
CA TYR A 108 -14.62 -1.39 -8.79
C TYR A 108 -15.77 -0.67 -8.07
N ASP A 109 -16.91 -0.56 -8.73
CA ASP A 109 -18.14 -0.17 -8.07
C ASP A 109 -18.61 -1.32 -7.14
N PRO A 110 -18.98 -1.06 -5.87
CA PRO A 110 -19.33 -2.11 -4.92
C PRO A 110 -20.46 -3.02 -5.39
N ASP A 111 -21.44 -2.44 -6.08
CA ASP A 111 -22.65 -3.11 -6.55
C ASP A 111 -22.44 -3.76 -7.92
N ALA A 112 -21.59 -3.16 -8.77
CA ALA A 112 -21.36 -3.64 -10.15
C ALA A 112 -20.07 -4.46 -10.36
N MET A 113 -19.21 -4.63 -9.34
CA MET A 113 -17.95 -5.37 -9.50
C MET A 113 -18.22 -6.81 -10.01
N PRO A 114 -17.61 -7.23 -11.14
CA PRO A 114 -17.78 -8.56 -11.69
C PRO A 114 -17.49 -9.65 -10.65
N ARG A 115 -18.34 -10.68 -10.59
CA ARG A 115 -18.25 -11.73 -9.56
C ARG A 115 -16.87 -12.38 -9.53
N ARG A 116 -16.32 -12.75 -10.70
CA ARG A 116 -15.00 -13.38 -10.78
C ARG A 116 -13.87 -12.46 -10.33
N LEU A 117 -13.97 -11.16 -10.63
CA LEU A 117 -13.00 -10.18 -10.15
C LEU A 117 -13.02 -10.09 -8.62
N ARG A 118 -14.21 -10.06 -8.01
CA ARG A 118 -14.38 -10.06 -6.55
C ARG A 118 -13.79 -11.32 -5.91
N GLU A 119 -14.02 -12.50 -6.50
CA GLU A 119 -13.43 -13.76 -6.04
C GLU A 119 -11.89 -13.73 -6.08
N LEU A 120 -11.29 -13.26 -7.19
CA LEU A 120 -9.84 -13.16 -7.32
C LEU A 120 -9.21 -12.23 -6.29
N HIS A 121 -9.88 -11.12 -5.96
CA HIS A 121 -9.45 -10.24 -4.87
C HIS A 121 -9.55 -10.92 -3.51
N ALA A 122 -10.63 -11.65 -3.22
CA ALA A 122 -10.76 -12.41 -1.98
C ALA A 122 -9.67 -13.49 -1.85
N GLU A 123 -9.34 -14.18 -2.95
CA GLU A 123 -8.23 -15.14 -3.00
C GLU A 123 -6.87 -14.48 -2.73
N LEU A 124 -6.67 -13.23 -3.18
CA LEU A 124 -5.49 -12.42 -2.88
C LEU A 124 -5.45 -12.00 -1.41
N ASP A 125 -6.57 -11.52 -0.89
CA ASP A 125 -6.68 -11.10 0.50
C ASP A 125 -6.41 -12.24 1.46
N ILE A 126 -6.96 -13.43 1.22
CA ILE A 126 -6.69 -14.63 2.05
C ILE A 126 -5.20 -14.95 2.08
N ALA A 127 -4.51 -14.85 0.95
CA ALA A 127 -3.08 -15.12 0.88
C ALA A 127 -2.29 -14.10 1.69
N LEU A 128 -2.58 -12.80 1.53
CA LEU A 128 -1.91 -11.73 2.26
C LEU A 128 -2.23 -11.76 3.75
N LEU A 129 -3.50 -11.94 4.14
CA LEU A 129 -3.91 -12.06 5.55
C LEU A 129 -3.10 -13.14 6.25
N ARG A 130 -2.97 -14.33 5.65
CA ARG A 130 -2.14 -15.42 6.18
C ARG A 130 -0.67 -15.04 6.30
N MET A 131 -0.12 -14.30 5.32
CA MET A 131 1.26 -13.80 5.41
C MET A 131 1.46 -12.79 6.55
N TYR A 132 0.43 -12.03 6.90
CA TYR A 132 0.41 -11.16 8.09
C TYR A 132 0.06 -11.90 9.39
N GLY A 133 -0.11 -13.23 9.35
CA GLY A 133 -0.47 -14.02 10.53
C GLY A 133 -1.95 -13.93 10.94
N LEU A 134 -2.82 -13.46 10.04
CA LEU A 134 -4.25 -13.27 10.26
C LEU A 134 -5.09 -14.40 9.65
N THR A 135 -6.29 -14.61 10.18
CA THR A 135 -7.27 -15.51 9.59
C THR A 135 -8.11 -14.80 8.51
N PRO A 136 -8.75 -15.54 7.58
CA PRO A 136 -9.64 -14.93 6.58
C PRO A 136 -10.85 -14.17 7.15
N GLU A 137 -11.31 -14.54 8.35
CA GLU A 137 -12.54 -14.04 8.96
C GLU A 137 -12.34 -12.75 9.77
N VAL A 138 -11.12 -12.20 9.80
CA VAL A 138 -10.81 -10.99 10.57
C VAL A 138 -11.60 -9.77 10.08
N ASN A 139 -12.00 -8.95 11.04
CA ASN A 139 -12.64 -7.68 10.77
C ASN A 139 -11.62 -6.56 10.51
N ASP A 140 -12.12 -5.40 10.10
CA ASP A 140 -11.30 -4.25 9.72
C ASP A 140 -10.47 -3.68 10.89
N TYR A 141 -10.95 -3.80 12.13
CA TYR A 141 -10.22 -3.37 13.32
C TYR A 141 -9.04 -4.30 13.62
N GLU A 142 -9.23 -5.61 13.50
CA GLU A 142 -8.16 -6.61 13.68
C GLU A 142 -7.06 -6.45 12.61
N ILE A 143 -7.46 -6.17 11.36
CA ILE A 143 -6.51 -5.81 10.30
C ILE A 143 -5.72 -4.57 10.69
N SER A 144 -6.39 -3.50 11.11
CA SER A 144 -5.73 -2.25 11.51
C SER A 144 -4.73 -2.48 12.65
N ALA A 145 -5.14 -3.22 13.69
CA ALA A 145 -4.30 -3.52 14.84
C ALA A 145 -3.01 -4.24 14.43
N ALA A 146 -3.11 -5.28 13.60
CA ALA A 146 -1.94 -6.03 13.11
C ALA A 146 -1.03 -5.18 12.22
N LEU A 147 -1.59 -4.32 11.37
CA LEU A 147 -0.80 -3.39 10.56
C LEU A 147 -0.06 -2.37 11.44
N PHE A 148 -0.70 -1.81 12.46
CA PHE A 148 -0.04 -0.88 13.39
C PHE A 148 1.04 -1.55 14.23
N GLU A 149 0.81 -2.78 14.71
CA GLU A 149 1.83 -3.56 15.41
C GLU A 149 3.07 -3.76 14.54
N ARG A 150 2.86 -4.16 13.28
CA ARG A 150 3.96 -4.31 12.32
C ARG A 150 4.66 -2.98 12.02
N TYR A 151 3.91 -1.91 11.83
CA TYR A 151 4.48 -0.58 11.62
C TYR A 151 5.36 -0.16 12.80
N ALA A 152 4.89 -0.36 14.04
CA ALA A 152 5.66 -0.06 15.24
C ALA A 152 6.96 -0.88 15.32
N ALA A 153 6.93 -2.16 14.92
CA ALA A 153 8.13 -3.00 14.84
C ALA A 153 9.15 -2.44 13.82
N LEU A 154 8.70 -2.07 12.61
CA LEU A 154 9.56 -1.49 11.57
C LEU A 154 10.20 -0.16 12.00
N VAL A 155 9.42 0.70 12.66
CA VAL A 155 9.93 1.99 13.18
C VAL A 155 10.97 1.75 14.28
N SER A 156 10.72 0.82 15.20
CA SER A 156 11.63 0.51 16.30
C SER A 156 12.97 -0.05 15.79
N ASP A 157 12.92 -0.97 14.81
CA ASP A 157 14.11 -1.57 14.19
C ASP A 157 14.95 -0.53 13.41
N SER A 158 14.28 0.35 12.67
CA SER A 158 14.94 1.45 11.95
C SER A 158 15.61 2.47 12.89
N THR A 159 15.06 2.63 14.10
CA THR A 159 15.58 3.54 15.12
C THR A 159 16.84 2.95 15.76
N SER A 160 16.86 1.65 16.07
CA SER A 160 18.07 0.95 16.54
C SER A 160 19.22 1.10 15.55
N THR A 161 18.94 0.89 14.26
CA THR A 161 19.94 0.98 13.19
C THR A 161 20.52 2.39 13.01
N ARG A 162 19.73 3.45 13.27
CA ARG A 162 20.20 4.85 13.16
C ARG A 162 21.07 5.29 14.32
N TYR A 163 20.85 4.77 15.53
CA TYR A 163 21.70 5.07 16.69
C TYR A 163 23.04 4.32 16.63
N ASP A 164 23.06 3.11 16.06
CA ASP A 164 24.30 2.35 15.87
C ASP A 164 25.18 2.90 14.73
N ALA A 165 24.60 3.64 13.78
CA ALA A 165 25.29 4.13 12.58
C ALA A 165 25.75 5.60 12.61
N GLY A 166 25.58 6.36 13.71
CA GLY A 166 25.90 7.79 13.65
C GLY A 166 25.71 8.66 14.89
N PHE A 167 26.06 8.18 16.08
CA PHE A 167 26.27 9.09 17.22
C PHE A 167 27.44 8.64 18.09
N ASP A 168 28.66 8.89 17.61
CA ASP A 168 29.84 8.92 18.49
C ASP A 168 29.70 10.16 19.39
N SER A 169 29.22 9.95 20.61
CA SER A 169 28.84 11.00 21.57
C SER A 169 30.03 11.73 22.20
N ALA A 170 31.19 11.71 21.56
CA ALA A 170 32.45 12.14 22.15
C ALA A 170 33.24 13.14 21.29
N GLU A 171 32.62 14.02 20.50
CA GLU A 171 33.38 15.16 19.95
C GLU A 171 32.48 16.34 19.51
N ALA A 172 32.25 17.29 20.42
CA ALA A 172 31.94 18.68 20.06
C ALA A 172 32.39 19.60 21.19
N VAL A 173 33.71 19.83 21.19
CA VAL A 173 34.42 20.82 21.99
C VAL A 173 33.92 22.24 21.65
N ASP A 174 33.63 22.98 22.71
CA ASP A 174 33.67 24.44 22.88
C ASP A 174 33.99 25.29 21.63
N GLN A 175 32.96 25.96 21.10
CA GLN A 175 33.15 27.16 20.27
C GLN A 175 32.41 28.35 20.87
N ARG A 176 32.94 28.87 21.99
CA ARG A 176 32.72 30.28 22.34
C ARG A 176 33.53 31.20 21.43
N LYS A 177 32.84 32.22 20.92
CA LYS A 177 33.31 33.51 20.34
C LYS A 177 33.46 33.56 18.81
N SER A 178 32.52 34.26 18.17
CA SER A 178 32.80 35.05 16.97
C SER A 178 32.64 36.55 17.30
N PRO A 179 33.58 37.42 16.92
CA PRO A 179 33.48 38.85 17.13
C PRO A 179 32.63 39.51 16.03
N ARG A 180 31.79 40.47 16.44
CA ARG A 180 31.04 41.37 15.56
C ARG A 180 31.99 42.14 14.62
N ARG A 181 31.60 42.24 13.35
CA ARG A 181 31.84 43.41 12.50
C ARG A 181 30.59 43.68 11.67
#